data_AF-A0A219B8N8-F1
#
_entry.id   AF-A0A219B8N8-F1
#
_cell.length_a   1.000
_cell.length_b   1.000
_cell.length_c   1.000
_cell.angle_alpha   90.00
_cell.angle_beta   90.00
_cell.angle_gamma   90.00
#
_symmetry.space_group_name_H-M   'P 1'
#
loop_
_entity.id
_entity.type
_entity.pdbx_description
1 polymer ?
#
loop_
_entity_poly.entity_id
_entity_poly.type
_entity_poly.pdbx_seq_one_letter_code
_entity_poly.pdbx_strand_id
1 'polypeptide(L)'
;MDRQAERTTHRTIMEPSRFLMALAAMFVALFSVQSVQASSLLDNQKYAAIVVDADTQEVLYARNADAARHPASITKVMTLMLAFEEIDAGRLSFDDRVYFSAHAASQPPSKLGIGKGGWITVEQAVRLLTTKSANDVAVALAERVAGSETAFAQRMTEKARELGMNATAFYNASGLPNAAHSTTARDLATMSAALMRDFPHYYAFFSQRSYNMGGKYFPNHNRLLGKVVGLDGIKTGYTNASGFTLAASAQRDGTRLITIVLGAPSSRARNDNVASLTEAGFEVLRDRRSGTRTTVASLMNEPEPVFELWNGPATAQGSAPGEPFSEDEELKFDPTSSLDLPAALSPFAPAGSSFQSFSWLR
;
A
#
# COMPACT_ATOMS: atom_id res chain seq x y z
N MET A 1 43.22 92.69 -1.51
CA MET A 1 42.94 92.43 -2.95
C MET A 1 42.56 90.96 -3.03
N ASP A 2 41.39 90.50 -3.44
CA ASP A 2 40.21 91.14 -4.00
C ASP A 2 39.01 90.19 -3.77
N ARG A 3 37.81 90.73 -3.97
CA ARG A 3 36.45 90.31 -3.60
C ARG A 3 36.07 88.82 -3.76
N GLN A 4 35.37 88.31 -2.74
CA GLN A 4 34.38 87.23 -2.89
C GLN A 4 33.04 87.82 -3.37
N ALA A 5 32.56 87.34 -4.51
CA ALA A 5 31.15 87.36 -4.88
C ALA A 5 30.94 86.28 -5.96
N GLU A 6 30.20 85.21 -5.65
CA GLU A 6 29.63 84.39 -6.70
C GLU A 6 28.22 83.91 -6.34
N ARG A 7 27.38 84.03 -7.35
CA ARG A 7 25.93 84.10 -7.30
C ARG A 7 25.31 82.70 -7.33
N THR A 8 24.26 82.58 -6.54
CA THR A 8 23.26 81.52 -6.49
C THR A 8 22.63 81.26 -7.86
N THR A 9 22.66 80.02 -8.33
CA THR A 9 21.79 79.54 -9.43
C THR A 9 20.83 78.48 -8.87
N HIS A 10 19.54 78.81 -8.87
CA HIS A 10 18.45 77.91 -8.51
C HIS A 10 18.34 76.78 -9.56
N ARG A 11 18.57 75.53 -9.14
CA ARG A 11 18.12 74.35 -9.88
C ARG A 11 16.67 74.06 -9.50
N THR A 12 15.77 74.19 -10.46
CA THR A 12 14.38 73.73 -10.35
C THR A 12 14.38 72.20 -10.23
N ILE A 13 14.05 71.70 -9.05
CA ILE A 13 13.87 70.27 -8.78
C ILE A 13 12.54 69.86 -9.41
N MET A 14 12.57 69.05 -10.47
CA MET A 14 11.39 68.35 -10.97
C MET A 14 10.93 67.34 -9.92
N GLU A 15 9.81 67.64 -9.27
CA GLU A 15 9.07 66.70 -8.41
C GLU A 15 8.73 65.41 -9.20
N PRO A 16 9.15 64.22 -8.76
CA PRO A 16 8.80 62.95 -9.39
C PRO A 16 7.35 62.58 -9.05
N SER A 17 6.41 63.35 -9.60
CA SER A 17 5.00 63.28 -9.23
C SER A 17 4.22 62.36 -10.18
N ARG A 18 3.56 61.36 -9.58
CA ARG A 18 2.44 60.56 -10.12
C ARG A 18 2.76 59.47 -11.15
N PHE A 19 3.74 59.65 -12.05
CA PHE A 19 4.00 58.65 -13.11
C PHE A 19 4.70 57.37 -12.60
N LEU A 20 5.65 57.53 -11.67
CA LEU A 20 6.34 56.42 -11.00
C LEU A 20 5.44 55.65 -10.02
N MET A 21 4.48 56.34 -9.38
CA MET A 21 3.50 55.69 -8.49
C MET A 21 2.47 54.85 -9.28
N ALA A 22 2.05 55.30 -10.47
CA ALA A 22 1.12 54.54 -11.31
C ALA A 22 1.74 53.24 -11.87
N LEU A 23 3.03 53.26 -12.20
CA LEU A 23 3.77 52.07 -12.64
C LEU A 23 4.02 51.07 -11.51
N ALA A 24 4.26 51.54 -10.28
CA ALA A 24 4.38 50.67 -9.11
C ALA A 24 3.04 49.99 -8.75
N ALA A 25 1.91 50.70 -8.86
CA ALA A 25 0.58 50.11 -8.63
C ALA A 25 0.20 49.05 -9.68
N MET A 26 0.62 49.23 -10.94
CA MET A 26 0.38 48.25 -12.02
C MET A 26 1.26 46.99 -11.87
N PHE A 27 2.44 47.10 -11.26
CA PHE A 27 3.30 45.94 -10.96
C PHE A 27 2.82 45.14 -9.74
N VAL A 28 2.21 45.79 -8.73
CA VAL A 28 1.62 45.11 -7.57
C VAL A 28 0.32 44.37 -7.93
N ALA A 29 -0.45 44.86 -8.92
CA ALA A 29 -1.67 44.17 -9.38
C ALA A 29 -1.40 42.89 -10.21
N LEU A 30 -0.23 42.78 -10.85
CA LEU A 30 0.15 41.61 -11.65
C LEU A 30 0.81 40.48 -10.84
N PHE A 31 1.18 40.73 -9.58
CA PHE A 31 1.55 39.69 -8.61
C PHE A 31 0.35 39.34 -7.72
N SER A 32 -0.80 39.11 -8.34
CA SER A 32 -1.85 38.32 -7.71
C SER A 32 -1.23 36.95 -7.42
N VAL A 33 -0.79 36.76 -6.18
CA VAL A 33 -0.35 35.49 -5.64
C VAL A 33 -1.52 34.55 -5.85
N GLN A 34 -1.50 33.79 -6.95
CA GLN A 34 -2.33 32.62 -7.07
C GLN A 34 -1.84 31.70 -5.96
N SER A 35 -2.54 31.74 -4.83
CA SER A 35 -2.40 30.75 -3.77
C SER A 35 -2.56 29.40 -4.46
N VAL A 36 -1.45 28.73 -4.75
CA VAL A 36 -1.46 27.32 -5.09
C VAL A 36 -1.98 26.65 -3.83
N GLN A 37 -3.30 26.48 -3.74
CA GLN A 37 -3.91 25.64 -2.73
C GLN A 37 -3.29 24.27 -2.94
N ALA A 38 -2.39 23.89 -2.04
CA ALA A 38 -1.87 22.54 -2.01
C ALA A 38 -3.08 21.63 -1.88
N SER A 39 -3.36 20.81 -2.89
CA SER A 39 -4.47 19.87 -2.86
C SER A 39 -4.31 18.99 -1.63
N SER A 40 -5.35 18.92 -0.81
CA SER A 40 -5.32 18.11 0.40
C SER A 40 -5.16 16.64 0.01
N LEU A 41 -4.48 15.85 0.85
CA LEU A 41 -4.49 14.39 0.71
C LEU A 41 -5.92 13.84 0.65
N LEU A 42 -6.85 14.50 1.36
CA LEU A 42 -8.26 14.12 1.43
C LEU A 42 -9.00 14.29 0.10
N ASP A 43 -8.53 15.17 -0.79
CA ASP A 43 -9.16 15.43 -2.10
C ASP A 43 -8.66 14.46 -3.19
N ASN A 44 -7.61 13.70 -2.88
CA ASN A 44 -7.03 12.76 -3.82
C ASN A 44 -7.89 11.49 -3.92
N GLN A 45 -8.45 11.26 -5.10
CA GLN A 45 -9.33 10.10 -5.39
C GLN A 45 -8.66 8.74 -5.12
N LYS A 46 -7.33 8.65 -5.17
CA LYS A 46 -6.58 7.43 -4.85
C LYS A 46 -6.39 7.25 -3.34
N TYR A 47 -6.58 8.29 -2.53
CA TYR A 47 -6.30 8.24 -1.10
C TYR A 47 -7.25 7.28 -0.38
N ALA A 48 -6.66 6.44 0.45
CA ALA A 48 -7.32 5.61 1.44
C ALA A 48 -6.37 5.37 2.59
N ALA A 49 -6.88 5.33 3.81
CA ALA A 49 -6.08 5.09 5.00
C ALA A 49 -6.88 4.41 6.10
N ILE A 50 -6.19 3.63 6.93
CA ILE A 50 -6.76 3.00 8.12
C ILE A 50 -5.68 2.88 9.20
N VAL A 51 -6.06 3.10 10.46
CA VAL A 51 -5.24 2.82 11.64
C VAL A 51 -6.00 1.82 12.50
N VAL A 52 -5.36 0.69 12.79
CA VAL A 52 -5.94 -0.37 13.63
C VAL A 52 -5.00 -0.74 14.77
N ASP A 53 -5.57 -1.05 15.92
CA ASP A 53 -4.87 -1.79 16.96
C ASP A 53 -4.79 -3.27 16.54
N ALA A 54 -3.57 -3.83 16.53
CA ALA A 54 -3.31 -5.14 15.94
C ALA A 54 -3.86 -6.30 16.80
N ASP A 55 -3.94 -6.12 18.11
CA ASP A 55 -4.33 -7.18 19.05
C ASP A 55 -5.85 -7.21 19.23
N THR A 56 -6.47 -6.05 19.35
CA THR A 56 -7.93 -5.92 19.56
C THR A 56 -8.71 -5.82 18.26
N GLN A 57 -8.04 -5.55 17.14
CA GLN A 57 -8.63 -5.23 15.84
C GLN A 57 -9.51 -3.96 15.87
N GLU A 58 -9.39 -3.12 16.90
CA GLU A 58 -10.11 -1.84 16.96
C GLU A 58 -9.64 -0.92 15.84
N VAL A 59 -10.59 -0.38 15.07
CA VAL A 59 -10.32 0.65 14.06
C VAL A 59 -10.32 2.04 14.72
N LEU A 60 -9.14 2.65 14.82
CA LEU A 60 -8.96 3.98 15.41
C LEU A 60 -9.19 5.11 14.40
N TYR A 61 -8.95 4.81 13.12
CA TYR A 61 -9.15 5.73 12.01
C TYR A 61 -9.44 4.96 10.74
N ALA A 62 -10.35 5.46 9.91
CA ALA A 62 -10.59 4.94 8.57
C ALA A 62 -11.06 6.06 7.63
N ARG A 63 -10.44 6.14 6.45
CA ARG A 63 -10.86 7.01 5.35
C ARG A 63 -10.79 6.24 4.05
N ASN A 64 -11.91 6.10 3.36
CA ASN A 64 -12.03 5.29 2.14
C ASN A 64 -11.44 3.87 2.30
N ALA A 65 -11.49 3.31 3.52
CA ALA A 65 -10.72 2.13 3.88
C ALA A 65 -11.11 0.88 3.09
N ASP A 66 -12.36 0.85 2.60
CA ASP A 66 -12.97 -0.23 1.81
C ASP A 66 -12.99 0.06 0.31
N ALA A 67 -12.48 1.21 -0.13
CA ALA A 67 -12.43 1.56 -1.53
C ALA A 67 -11.33 0.75 -2.26
N ALA A 68 -11.65 0.25 -3.46
CA ALA A 68 -10.70 -0.52 -4.25
C ALA A 68 -9.47 0.31 -4.66
N ARG A 69 -8.28 -0.22 -4.42
CA ARG A 69 -6.99 0.40 -4.74
C ARG A 69 -6.02 -0.63 -5.30
N HIS A 70 -5.00 -0.16 -6.01
CA HIS A 70 -3.86 -1.00 -6.38
C HIS A 70 -2.86 -1.07 -5.22
N PRO A 71 -2.43 -2.26 -4.75
CA PRO A 71 -1.50 -2.40 -3.62
C PRO A 71 -0.07 -1.91 -3.92
N ALA A 72 0.33 -1.96 -5.20
CA ALA A 72 1.72 -1.91 -5.61
C ALA A 72 2.58 -2.92 -4.82
N SER A 73 3.84 -2.59 -4.50
CA SER A 73 4.76 -3.52 -3.83
C SER A 73 4.40 -3.93 -2.40
N ILE A 74 3.30 -3.43 -1.81
CA ILE A 74 2.76 -4.04 -0.57
C ILE A 74 2.37 -5.50 -0.81
N THR A 75 1.99 -5.85 -2.05
CA THR A 75 1.79 -7.23 -2.55
C THR A 75 2.86 -8.22 -2.11
N LYS A 76 4.12 -7.78 -2.05
CA LYS A 76 5.25 -8.64 -1.69
C LYS A 76 5.19 -9.14 -0.24
N VAL A 77 4.36 -8.54 0.62
CA VAL A 77 4.05 -9.09 1.95
C VAL A 77 3.36 -10.44 1.81
N MET A 78 2.32 -10.55 0.96
CA MET A 78 1.66 -11.82 0.68
C MET A 78 2.63 -12.84 0.04
N THR A 79 3.48 -12.38 -0.88
CA THR A 79 4.53 -13.23 -1.49
C THR A 79 5.46 -13.83 -0.43
N LEU A 80 5.86 -13.03 0.56
CA LEU A 80 6.69 -13.49 1.66
C LEU A 80 5.93 -14.40 2.62
N MET A 81 4.68 -14.10 2.96
CA MET A 81 3.85 -14.96 3.80
C MET A 81 3.74 -16.38 3.20
N LEU A 82 3.43 -16.51 1.90
CA LEU A 82 3.39 -17.83 1.27
C LEU A 82 4.77 -18.53 1.26
N ALA A 83 5.87 -17.80 1.08
CA ALA A 83 7.19 -18.39 1.18
C ALA A 83 7.50 -18.87 2.62
N PHE A 84 7.06 -18.12 3.63
CA PHE A 84 7.19 -18.50 5.04
C PHE A 84 6.35 -19.75 5.37
N GLU A 85 5.14 -19.88 4.82
CA GLU A 85 4.33 -21.10 4.95
C GLU A 85 5.05 -22.34 4.41
N GLU A 86 5.74 -22.22 3.27
CA GLU A 86 6.53 -23.32 2.73
C GLU A 86 7.75 -23.66 3.58
N ILE A 87 8.36 -22.64 4.21
CA ILE A 87 9.50 -22.83 5.12
C ILE A 87 9.04 -23.52 6.41
N ASP A 88 7.97 -23.05 7.04
CA ASP A 88 7.43 -23.64 8.27
C ASP A 88 6.93 -25.06 8.04
N ALA A 89 6.42 -25.35 6.83
CA ALA A 89 6.03 -26.70 6.43
C ALA A 89 7.21 -27.60 6.00
N GLY A 90 8.45 -27.11 6.02
CA GLY A 90 9.66 -27.86 5.66
C GLY A 90 9.78 -28.17 4.16
N ARG A 91 9.00 -27.52 3.29
CA ARG A 91 9.04 -27.71 1.82
C ARG A 91 9.98 -26.74 1.11
N LEU A 92 10.45 -25.71 1.81
CA LEU A 92 11.43 -24.73 1.36
C LEU A 92 12.44 -24.47 2.49
N SER A 93 13.72 -24.30 2.16
CA SER A 93 14.75 -23.88 3.12
C SER A 93 15.31 -22.50 2.77
N PHE A 94 15.80 -21.75 3.76
CA PHE A 94 16.51 -20.48 3.55
C PHE A 94 17.76 -20.62 2.66
N ASP A 95 18.39 -21.79 2.65
CA ASP A 95 19.57 -22.11 1.85
C ASP A 95 19.24 -22.57 0.42
N ASP A 96 17.96 -22.83 0.13
CA ASP A 96 17.55 -23.28 -1.20
C ASP A 96 17.84 -22.22 -2.26
N ARG A 97 18.18 -22.69 -3.46
CA ARG A 97 18.42 -21.82 -4.60
C ARG A 97 17.10 -21.39 -5.24
N VAL A 98 17.01 -20.08 -5.50
CA VAL A 98 15.98 -19.42 -6.29
C VAL A 98 16.60 -19.03 -7.62
N TYR A 99 16.24 -19.74 -8.68
CA TYR A 99 16.74 -19.49 -10.03
C TYR A 99 15.91 -18.43 -10.75
N PHE A 100 16.58 -17.56 -11.50
CA PHE A 100 15.92 -16.54 -12.31
C PHE A 100 15.57 -17.13 -13.68
N SER A 101 14.28 -17.30 -13.96
CA SER A 101 13.81 -17.62 -15.30
C SER A 101 14.01 -16.43 -16.26
N ALA A 102 13.71 -16.63 -17.54
CA ALA A 102 13.66 -15.53 -18.51
C ALA A 102 12.59 -14.49 -18.13
N HIS A 103 11.47 -14.95 -17.58
CA HIS A 103 10.36 -14.11 -17.13
C HIS A 103 10.74 -13.31 -15.88
N ALA A 104 11.37 -13.94 -14.89
CA ALA A 104 11.87 -13.21 -13.72
C ALA A 104 12.93 -12.17 -14.09
N ALA A 105 13.90 -12.52 -14.93
CA ALA A 105 14.98 -11.60 -15.33
C ALA A 105 14.49 -10.40 -16.16
N SER A 106 13.39 -10.55 -16.91
CA SER A 106 12.84 -9.50 -17.77
C SER A 106 12.03 -8.44 -17.00
N GLN A 107 11.69 -8.69 -15.73
CA GLN A 107 10.87 -7.77 -14.95
C GLN A 107 11.45 -6.34 -14.89
N PRO A 108 10.59 -5.30 -14.89
CA PRO A 108 11.03 -3.92 -14.78
C PRO A 108 11.52 -3.59 -13.36
N PRO A 109 12.35 -2.53 -13.18
CA PRO A 109 12.79 -2.06 -11.87
C PRO A 109 11.63 -1.63 -10.95
N SER A 110 11.78 -1.59 -9.61
CA SER A 110 12.96 -1.98 -8.83
C SER A 110 13.28 -3.46 -9.00
N LYS A 111 14.55 -3.79 -9.28
CA LYS A 111 15.00 -5.17 -9.54
C LYS A 111 16.46 -5.38 -9.15
N LEU A 112 16.85 -6.61 -8.83
CA LEU A 112 18.24 -6.96 -8.52
C LEU A 112 19.13 -6.94 -9.78
N GLY A 113 18.60 -7.45 -10.90
CA GLY A 113 19.26 -7.47 -12.20
C GLY A 113 20.05 -8.74 -12.50
N ILE A 114 19.67 -9.88 -11.92
CA ILE A 114 20.29 -11.17 -12.25
C ILE A 114 19.74 -11.68 -13.58
N GLY A 115 20.63 -12.12 -14.47
CA GLY A 115 20.27 -12.70 -15.76
C GLY A 115 19.68 -14.11 -15.64
N LYS A 116 19.00 -14.57 -16.70
CA LYS A 116 18.43 -15.93 -16.78
C LYS A 116 19.47 -16.99 -16.39
N GLY A 117 19.06 -17.94 -15.54
CA GLY A 117 19.89 -19.05 -15.06
C GLY A 117 20.78 -18.70 -13.86
N GLY A 118 20.95 -17.41 -13.54
CA GLY A 118 21.53 -17.00 -12.26
C GLY A 118 20.60 -17.35 -11.09
N TRP A 119 21.13 -17.29 -9.87
CA TRP A 119 20.39 -17.65 -8.67
C TRP A 119 20.82 -16.85 -7.45
N ILE A 120 19.95 -16.84 -6.44
CA ILE A 120 20.20 -16.39 -5.07
C ILE A 120 19.65 -17.42 -4.09
N THR A 121 19.98 -17.34 -2.80
CA THR A 121 19.31 -18.15 -1.79
C THR A 121 17.92 -17.60 -1.45
N VAL A 122 17.05 -18.41 -0.86
CA VAL A 122 15.75 -17.97 -0.33
C VAL A 122 15.94 -16.87 0.72
N GLU A 123 16.95 -16.95 1.60
CA GLU A 123 17.24 -15.89 2.56
C GLU A 123 17.57 -14.55 1.88
N GLN A 124 18.41 -14.59 0.85
CA GLN A 124 18.73 -13.42 0.04
C GLN A 124 17.47 -12.87 -0.63
N ALA A 125 16.59 -13.74 -1.15
CA ALA A 125 15.32 -13.33 -1.74
C ALA A 125 14.45 -12.60 -0.71
N VAL A 126 14.25 -13.17 0.48
CA VAL A 126 13.47 -12.57 1.57
C VAL A 126 13.99 -11.17 1.93
N ARG A 127 15.31 -11.06 2.18
CA ARG A 127 15.94 -9.78 2.56
C ARG A 127 15.86 -8.73 1.44
N LEU A 128 15.97 -9.14 0.18
CA LEU A 128 15.86 -8.24 -0.97
C LEU A 128 14.41 -7.79 -1.23
N LEU A 129 13.43 -8.63 -0.93
CA LEU A 129 12.01 -8.28 -1.02
C LEU A 129 11.60 -7.29 0.07
N THR A 130 12.10 -7.43 1.30
CA THR A 130 11.82 -6.49 2.39
C THR A 130 12.53 -5.14 2.20
N THR A 131 13.79 -5.15 1.74
CA THR A 131 14.59 -3.91 1.62
C THR A 131 14.45 -3.23 0.26
N LYS A 132 15.00 -3.84 -0.81
CA LYS A 132 15.06 -3.30 -2.17
C LYS A 132 13.73 -3.40 -2.92
N SER A 133 12.83 -4.27 -2.47
CA SER A 133 11.54 -4.51 -3.10
C SER A 133 11.68 -4.99 -4.55
N ALA A 134 12.66 -5.85 -4.83
CA ALA A 134 13.04 -6.29 -6.16
C ALA A 134 11.93 -7.14 -6.83
N ASN A 135 11.49 -6.75 -8.02
CA ASN A 135 10.39 -7.39 -8.77
C ASN A 135 10.82 -8.74 -9.36
N ASP A 136 12.01 -8.78 -9.97
CA ASP A 136 12.61 -10.00 -10.51
C ASP A 136 12.75 -11.10 -9.44
N VAL A 137 13.18 -10.71 -8.24
CA VAL A 137 13.26 -11.62 -7.08
C VAL A 137 11.87 -12.15 -6.67
N ALA A 138 10.83 -11.32 -6.71
CA ALA A 138 9.48 -11.74 -6.34
C ALA A 138 8.94 -12.79 -7.30
N VAL A 139 9.15 -12.58 -8.60
CA VAL A 139 8.77 -13.55 -9.64
C VAL A 139 9.56 -14.84 -9.52
N ALA A 140 10.89 -14.75 -9.34
CA ALA A 140 11.72 -15.94 -9.20
C ALA A 140 11.34 -16.79 -7.96
N LEU A 141 11.05 -16.14 -6.83
CA LEU A 141 10.59 -16.83 -5.62
C LEU A 141 9.21 -17.47 -5.83
N ALA A 142 8.29 -16.77 -6.50
CA ALA A 142 6.98 -17.31 -6.83
C ALA A 142 7.07 -18.55 -7.73
N GLU A 143 7.91 -18.51 -8.76
CA GLU A 143 8.19 -19.66 -9.64
C GLU A 143 8.82 -20.82 -8.87
N ARG A 144 9.73 -20.54 -7.92
CA ARG A 144 10.33 -21.58 -7.07
C ARG A 144 9.31 -22.28 -6.17
N VAL A 145 8.30 -21.55 -5.68
CA VAL A 145 7.28 -22.04 -4.74
C VAL A 145 6.12 -22.74 -5.44
N ALA A 146 5.63 -22.22 -6.57
CA ALA A 146 4.42 -22.72 -7.22
C ALA A 146 4.63 -23.18 -8.68
N GLY A 147 5.88 -23.24 -9.16
CA GLY A 147 6.22 -23.62 -10.53
C GLY A 147 5.97 -22.53 -11.58
N SER A 148 5.04 -21.60 -11.33
CA SER A 148 4.81 -20.42 -12.18
C SER A 148 4.28 -19.23 -11.35
N GLU A 149 4.50 -18.01 -11.84
CA GLU A 149 3.94 -16.81 -11.18
C GLU A 149 2.40 -16.79 -11.21
N THR A 150 1.77 -17.30 -12.28
CA THR A 150 0.31 -17.35 -12.38
C THR A 150 -0.30 -18.27 -11.32
N ALA A 151 0.23 -19.49 -11.16
CA ALA A 151 -0.21 -20.40 -10.11
C ALA A 151 0.06 -19.82 -8.71
N PHE A 152 1.18 -19.11 -8.54
CA PHE A 152 1.46 -18.41 -7.30
C PHE A 152 0.44 -17.31 -7.01
N ALA A 153 0.07 -16.48 -8.00
CA ALA A 153 -0.92 -15.42 -7.83
C ALA A 153 -2.33 -15.94 -7.49
N GLN A 154 -2.71 -17.10 -8.03
CA GLN A 154 -3.92 -17.81 -7.63
C GLN A 154 -3.87 -18.17 -6.14
N ARG A 155 -2.79 -18.82 -5.69
CA ARG A 155 -2.56 -19.13 -4.27
C ARG A 155 -2.56 -17.88 -3.38
N MET A 156 -2.01 -16.77 -3.84
CA MET A 156 -2.05 -15.50 -3.11
C MET A 156 -3.50 -15.02 -2.91
N THR A 157 -4.35 -15.15 -3.92
CA THR A 157 -5.77 -14.77 -3.83
C THR A 157 -6.56 -15.72 -2.95
N GLU A 158 -6.30 -17.03 -3.04
CA GLU A 158 -6.87 -18.04 -2.14
C GLU A 158 -6.50 -17.72 -0.69
N LYS A 159 -5.23 -17.46 -0.40
CA LYS A 159 -4.76 -17.02 0.92
C LYS A 159 -5.44 -15.74 1.38
N ALA A 160 -5.63 -14.76 0.48
CA ALA A 160 -6.36 -13.55 0.82
C ALA A 160 -7.79 -13.85 1.28
N ARG A 161 -8.49 -14.77 0.61
CA ARG A 161 -9.84 -15.22 1.02
C ARG A 161 -9.83 -15.94 2.36
N GLU A 162 -8.86 -16.81 2.60
CA GLU A 162 -8.67 -17.49 3.90
C GLU A 162 -8.49 -16.49 5.05
N LEU A 163 -7.78 -15.39 4.80
CA LEU A 163 -7.58 -14.30 5.77
C LEU A 163 -8.78 -13.36 5.90
N GLY A 164 -9.84 -13.54 5.11
CA GLY A 164 -11.02 -12.66 5.10
C GLY A 164 -10.87 -11.38 4.27
N MET A 165 -9.82 -11.25 3.46
CA MET A 165 -9.56 -10.12 2.57
C MET A 165 -10.41 -10.21 1.28
N ASN A 166 -11.73 -10.13 1.43
CA ASN A 166 -12.69 -10.45 0.35
C ASN A 166 -12.65 -9.47 -0.83
N ALA A 167 -12.10 -8.27 -0.65
CA ALA A 167 -11.99 -7.25 -1.69
C ALA A 167 -10.61 -7.22 -2.38
N THR A 168 -9.76 -8.22 -2.11
CA THR A 168 -8.40 -8.32 -2.66
C THR A 168 -8.30 -9.38 -3.75
N ALA A 169 -7.59 -9.10 -4.83
CA ALA A 169 -7.23 -10.08 -5.84
C ALA A 169 -5.80 -9.83 -6.35
N PHE A 170 -4.97 -10.86 -6.29
CA PHE A 170 -3.58 -10.80 -6.72
C PHE A 170 -3.42 -11.42 -8.11
N TYR A 171 -2.70 -10.72 -8.99
CA TYR A 171 -2.45 -11.19 -10.38
C TYR A 171 -0.98 -11.41 -10.70
N ASN A 172 -0.09 -11.07 -9.77
CA ASN A 172 1.36 -11.27 -9.88
C ASN A 172 1.99 -11.16 -8.49
N ALA A 173 3.21 -11.66 -8.34
CA ALA A 173 3.90 -11.74 -7.06
C ALA A 173 4.54 -10.41 -6.61
N SER A 174 4.60 -9.42 -7.51
CA SER A 174 5.38 -8.20 -7.29
C SER A 174 4.52 -6.96 -6.98
N GLY A 175 3.24 -6.97 -7.36
CA GLY A 175 2.39 -5.79 -7.37
C GLY A 175 2.66 -4.85 -8.54
N LEU A 176 3.26 -5.35 -9.63
CA LEU A 176 3.36 -4.61 -10.88
C LEU A 176 1.96 -4.35 -11.47
N PRO A 177 1.77 -3.25 -12.23
CA PRO A 177 0.45 -2.83 -12.69
C PRO A 177 -0.31 -3.93 -13.43
N ASN A 178 -1.53 -4.19 -12.97
CA ASN A 178 -2.54 -4.98 -13.64
C ASN A 178 -3.91 -4.41 -13.19
N ALA A 179 -4.82 -4.15 -14.13
CA ALA A 179 -6.09 -3.49 -13.86
C ALA A 179 -6.98 -4.27 -12.88
N ALA A 180 -6.90 -5.61 -12.91
CA ALA A 180 -7.67 -6.48 -12.03
C ALA A 180 -6.98 -6.73 -10.67
N HIS A 181 -5.73 -6.28 -10.50
CA HIS A 181 -4.98 -6.43 -9.27
C HIS A 181 -5.39 -5.38 -8.24
N SER A 182 -6.28 -5.74 -7.32
CA SER A 182 -6.92 -4.83 -6.37
C SER A 182 -6.78 -5.28 -4.93
N THR A 183 -6.95 -4.34 -4.00
CA THR A 183 -7.03 -4.52 -2.55
C THR A 183 -7.81 -3.36 -1.94
N THR A 184 -8.06 -3.39 -0.64
CA THR A 184 -8.50 -2.23 0.15
C THR A 184 -7.48 -1.90 1.25
N ALA A 185 -7.59 -0.74 1.90
CA ALA A 185 -6.74 -0.44 3.05
C ALA A 185 -7.04 -1.38 4.23
N ARG A 186 -8.32 -1.75 4.42
CA ARG A 186 -8.76 -2.71 5.44
C ARG A 186 -8.19 -4.11 5.22
N ASP A 187 -8.21 -4.60 3.98
CA ASP A 187 -7.64 -5.91 3.65
C ASP A 187 -6.13 -5.94 3.90
N LEU A 188 -5.41 -4.86 3.56
CA LEU A 188 -3.97 -4.78 3.85
C LEU A 188 -3.67 -4.69 5.35
N ALA A 189 -4.54 -4.07 6.15
CA ALA A 189 -4.42 -4.08 7.61
C ALA A 189 -4.61 -5.50 8.16
N THR A 190 -5.59 -6.24 7.62
CA THR A 190 -5.83 -7.66 7.94
C THR A 190 -4.62 -8.52 7.61
N MET A 191 -4.05 -8.38 6.40
CA MET A 191 -2.82 -9.07 5.99
C MET A 191 -1.63 -8.73 6.92
N SER A 192 -1.51 -7.46 7.30
CA SER A 192 -0.43 -6.99 8.18
C SER A 192 -0.51 -7.59 9.58
N ALA A 193 -1.73 -7.71 10.13
CA ALA A 193 -1.97 -8.38 11.40
C ALA A 193 -1.70 -9.88 11.31
N ALA A 194 -2.16 -10.54 10.23
CA ALA A 194 -1.90 -11.96 9.98
C ALA A 194 -0.40 -12.25 9.87
N LEU A 195 0.38 -11.40 9.19
CA LEU A 195 1.84 -11.53 9.13
C LEU A 195 2.46 -11.61 10.53
N MET A 196 2.04 -10.76 11.47
CA MET A 196 2.61 -10.72 12.81
C MET A 196 2.16 -11.90 13.67
N ARG A 197 0.89 -12.29 13.53
CA ARG A 197 0.28 -13.39 14.27
C ARG A 197 0.85 -14.74 13.84
N ASP A 198 0.92 -14.98 12.53
CA ASP A 198 1.24 -16.29 11.97
C ASP A 198 2.74 -16.46 11.73
N PHE A 199 3.47 -15.35 11.49
CA PHE A 199 4.90 -15.36 11.18
C PHE A 199 5.74 -14.43 12.09
N PRO A 200 5.56 -14.45 13.42
CA PRO A 200 6.27 -13.55 14.33
C PRO A 200 7.79 -13.69 14.24
N HIS A 201 8.28 -14.91 13.97
CA HIS A 201 9.71 -15.22 13.84
C HIS A 201 10.36 -14.59 12.59
N TYR A 202 9.58 -14.34 11.55
CA TYR A 202 10.06 -13.75 10.29
C TYR A 202 9.86 -12.24 10.21
N TYR A 203 9.04 -11.67 11.10
CA TYR A 203 8.71 -10.25 11.08
C TYR A 203 9.96 -9.33 11.16
N ALA A 204 11.02 -9.77 11.85
CA ALA A 204 12.28 -9.04 11.97
C ALA A 204 12.94 -8.71 10.62
N PHE A 205 12.65 -9.44 9.53
CA PHE A 205 13.15 -9.11 8.20
C PHE A 205 12.60 -7.76 7.67
N PHE A 206 11.41 -7.34 8.11
CA PHE A 206 10.78 -6.08 7.70
C PHE A 206 11.34 -4.87 8.47
N SER A 207 11.90 -5.10 9.66
CA SER A 207 12.49 -4.07 10.52
C SER A 207 13.91 -3.66 10.11
N GLN A 208 14.54 -4.42 9.21
CA GLN A 208 15.90 -4.16 8.74
C GLN A 208 15.97 -2.85 7.95
N ARG A 209 16.84 -1.93 8.37
CA ARG A 209 17.04 -0.63 7.69
C ARG A 209 17.78 -0.77 6.35
N SER A 210 18.51 -1.86 6.18
CA SER A 210 19.25 -2.18 4.96
C SER A 210 19.70 -3.63 4.96
N TYR A 211 20.14 -4.08 3.79
CA TYR A 211 20.77 -5.39 3.60
C TYR A 211 22.06 -5.23 2.78
N ASN A 212 23.11 -5.95 3.16
CA ASN A 212 24.38 -6.00 2.43
C ASN A 212 24.56 -7.39 1.81
N MET A 213 24.73 -7.46 0.50
CA MET A 213 24.97 -8.72 -0.22
C MET A 213 26.19 -8.56 -1.13
N GLY A 214 27.25 -9.32 -0.88
CA GLY A 214 28.48 -9.26 -1.67
C GLY A 214 29.09 -7.86 -1.76
N GLY A 215 29.06 -7.09 -0.66
CA GLY A 215 29.55 -5.70 -0.62
C GLY A 215 28.59 -4.65 -1.21
N LYS A 216 27.45 -5.05 -1.77
CA LYS A 216 26.44 -4.11 -2.29
C LYS A 216 25.40 -3.78 -1.22
N TYR A 217 25.25 -2.49 -0.95
CA TYR A 217 24.31 -1.94 0.04
C TYR A 217 22.92 -1.73 -0.56
N PHE A 218 21.90 -2.32 0.05
CA PHE A 218 20.50 -2.21 -0.31
C PHE A 218 19.70 -1.56 0.81
N PRO A 219 19.45 -0.25 0.76
CA PRO A 219 18.66 0.42 1.78
C PRO A 219 17.19 -0.01 1.73
N ASN A 220 16.56 -0.10 2.89
CA ASN A 220 15.10 -0.26 2.95
C ASN A 220 14.42 1.02 2.45
N HIS A 221 13.39 0.83 1.62
CA HIS A 221 12.57 1.92 1.11
C HIS A 221 11.73 2.60 2.20
N ASN A 222 11.42 1.91 3.31
CA ASN A 222 10.72 2.50 4.44
C ASN A 222 11.66 3.45 5.21
N ARG A 223 11.56 4.75 4.90
CA ARG A 223 12.39 5.80 5.51
C ARG A 223 11.94 6.20 6.92
N LEU A 224 10.83 5.65 7.42
CA LEU A 224 10.35 5.91 8.77
C LEU A 224 11.00 4.99 9.81
N LEU A 225 11.64 3.88 9.38
CA LEU A 225 12.39 2.98 10.26
C LEU A 225 13.49 3.77 10.99
N GLY A 226 13.40 3.80 12.32
CA GLY A 226 14.32 4.55 13.16
C GLY A 226 14.08 6.05 13.25
N LYS A 227 12.98 6.57 12.67
CA LYS A 227 12.57 7.97 12.79
C LYS A 227 11.28 8.14 13.57
N VAL A 228 10.32 7.24 13.36
CA VAL A 228 9.08 7.18 14.14
C VAL A 228 9.30 6.19 15.29
N VAL A 229 9.02 6.61 16.52
CA VAL A 229 9.26 5.78 17.71
C VAL A 229 8.43 4.51 17.62
N GLY A 230 9.07 3.36 17.85
CA GLY A 230 8.42 2.05 17.81
C GLY A 230 8.12 1.52 16.40
N LEU A 231 8.33 2.29 15.32
CA LEU A 231 8.04 1.84 13.96
C LEU A 231 9.07 0.82 13.47
N ASP A 232 8.59 -0.37 13.10
CA ASP A 232 9.40 -1.55 12.82
C ASP A 232 9.00 -2.30 11.54
N GLY A 233 8.11 -1.72 10.72
CA GLY A 233 7.66 -2.32 9.47
C GLY A 233 6.73 -1.40 8.67
N ILE A 234 6.06 -1.89 7.62
CA ILE A 234 6.24 -3.21 7.00
C ILE A 234 6.76 -3.01 5.58
N LYS A 235 5.96 -2.38 4.70
CA LYS A 235 6.27 -2.36 3.27
C LYS A 235 5.73 -1.13 2.55
N THR A 236 6.61 -0.48 1.79
CA THR A 236 6.27 0.59 0.85
C THR A 236 5.89 0.04 -0.54
N GLY A 237 5.11 0.81 -1.29
CA GLY A 237 4.84 0.58 -2.71
C GLY A 237 4.68 1.89 -3.50
N TYR A 238 4.85 1.78 -4.81
CA TYR A 238 4.56 2.84 -5.77
C TYR A 238 4.39 2.26 -7.18
N THR A 239 3.36 2.75 -7.85
CA THR A 239 3.15 2.72 -9.31
C THR A 239 2.36 3.98 -9.68
N ASN A 240 2.33 4.37 -10.95
CA ASN A 240 1.49 5.48 -11.40
C ASN A 240 0.01 5.26 -11.06
N ALA A 241 -0.47 4.01 -11.16
CA ALA A 241 -1.85 3.65 -10.88
C ALA A 241 -2.16 3.74 -9.36
N SER A 242 -1.26 3.27 -8.50
CA SER A 242 -1.48 3.21 -7.04
C SER A 242 -1.19 4.51 -6.30
N GLY A 243 -0.40 5.43 -6.87
CA GLY A 243 0.27 6.46 -6.06
C GLY A 243 1.28 5.84 -5.08
N PHE A 244 1.72 6.61 -4.09
CA PHE A 244 2.64 6.15 -3.04
C PHE A 244 1.87 5.46 -1.91
N THR A 245 2.23 4.23 -1.60
CA THR A 245 1.55 3.38 -0.63
C THR A 245 2.50 2.92 0.48
N LEU A 246 2.01 2.72 1.71
CA LEU A 246 2.77 2.11 2.81
C LEU A 246 1.82 1.41 3.78
N ALA A 247 2.13 0.14 4.04
CA ALA A 247 1.69 -0.57 5.23
C ALA A 247 2.78 -0.45 6.29
N ALA A 248 2.47 0.23 7.40
CA ALA A 248 3.39 0.45 8.51
C ALA A 248 2.88 -0.24 9.78
N SER A 249 3.81 -0.53 10.69
CA SER A 249 3.46 -0.92 12.05
C SER A 249 4.43 -0.32 13.05
N ALA A 250 3.92 0.00 14.23
CA ALA A 250 4.68 0.49 15.34
C ALA A 250 4.20 -0.11 16.66
N GLN A 251 5.12 -0.36 17.59
CA GLN A 251 4.80 -0.88 18.92
C GLN A 251 5.33 0.03 20.02
N ARG A 252 4.49 0.36 21.00
CA ARG A 252 4.81 1.17 22.18
C ARG A 252 4.02 0.66 23.38
N ASP A 253 4.67 0.51 24.53
CA ASP A 253 4.04 0.16 25.80
C ASP A 253 3.09 -1.06 25.70
N GLY A 254 3.52 -2.09 24.95
CA GLY A 254 2.74 -3.30 24.72
C GLY A 254 1.62 -3.20 23.69
N THR A 255 1.27 -1.99 23.22
CA THR A 255 0.28 -1.76 22.16
C THR A 255 0.95 -1.75 20.79
N ARG A 256 0.40 -2.48 19.81
CA ARG A 256 0.84 -2.44 18.42
C ARG A 256 -0.21 -1.82 17.51
N LEU A 257 0.18 -0.79 16.77
CA LEU A 257 -0.64 -0.19 15.72
C LEU A 257 -0.19 -0.64 14.33
N ILE A 258 -1.16 -0.80 13.44
CA ILE A 258 -0.96 -0.95 12.00
C ILE A 258 -1.58 0.26 11.31
N THR A 259 -0.78 0.95 10.50
CA THR A 259 -1.18 2.15 9.75
C THR A 259 -1.00 1.88 8.26
N ILE A 260 -2.10 1.87 7.51
CA ILE A 260 -2.07 1.75 6.06
C ILE A 260 -2.40 3.10 5.44
N VAL A 261 -1.58 3.55 4.49
CA VAL A 261 -1.84 4.72 3.65
C VAL A 261 -1.62 4.35 2.19
N LEU A 262 -2.63 4.59 1.37
CA LEU A 262 -2.65 4.33 -0.07
C LEU A 262 -2.86 5.62 -0.85
N GLY A 263 -2.36 5.68 -2.09
CA GLY A 263 -2.73 6.75 -3.02
C GLY A 263 -2.07 8.10 -2.83
N ALA A 264 -1.13 8.27 -1.90
CA ALA A 264 -0.50 9.57 -1.67
C ALA A 264 0.24 10.08 -2.93
N PRO A 265 0.30 11.40 -3.18
CA PRO A 265 0.85 11.98 -4.41
C PRO A 265 2.39 12.00 -4.43
N SER A 266 3.04 11.90 -3.27
CA SER A 266 4.51 11.84 -3.16
C SER A 266 4.95 10.93 -2.02
N SER A 267 6.20 10.45 -2.07
CA SER A 267 6.77 9.69 -0.96
C SER A 267 6.85 10.50 0.33
N ARG A 268 7.00 11.82 0.24
CA ARG A 268 7.01 12.70 1.41
C ARG A 268 5.63 12.77 2.04
N ALA A 269 4.60 13.11 1.25
CA ALA A 269 3.23 13.16 1.73
C ALA A 269 2.77 11.83 2.35
N ARG A 270 3.13 10.70 1.74
CA ARG A 270 2.91 9.37 2.30
C ARG A 270 3.58 9.18 3.66
N ASN A 271 4.86 9.55 3.78
CA ASN A 271 5.63 9.36 5.00
C ASN A 271 5.10 10.23 6.13
N ASP A 272 4.82 11.49 5.84
CA ASP A 272 4.29 12.47 6.79
C ASP A 272 2.91 12.01 7.29
N ASN A 273 2.03 11.56 6.39
CA ASN A 273 0.70 11.07 6.76
C ASN A 273 0.74 9.78 7.59
N VAL A 274 1.58 8.80 7.24
CA VAL A 274 1.75 7.59 8.07
C VAL A 274 2.29 7.94 9.45
N ALA A 275 3.27 8.84 9.55
CA ALA A 275 3.80 9.27 10.84
C ALA A 275 2.71 9.95 11.68
N SER A 276 2.01 10.96 11.13
CA SER A 276 0.95 11.67 11.84
C SER A 276 -0.19 10.74 12.30
N LEU A 277 -0.69 9.87 11.43
CA LEU A 277 -1.75 8.92 11.78
C LEU A 277 -1.31 7.92 12.86
N THR A 278 -0.05 7.47 12.82
CA THR A 278 0.50 6.56 13.83
C THR A 278 0.65 7.27 15.18
N GLU A 279 1.18 8.50 15.20
CA GLU A 279 1.30 9.29 16.44
C GLU A 279 -0.09 9.58 17.03
N ALA A 280 -1.03 10.05 16.21
CA ALA A 280 -2.40 10.33 16.64
C ALA A 280 -3.10 9.06 17.17
N GLY A 281 -2.86 7.89 16.57
CA GLY A 281 -3.39 6.61 17.07
C GLY A 281 -2.90 6.28 18.49
N PHE A 282 -1.60 6.43 18.76
CA PHE A 282 -1.06 6.21 20.09
C PHE A 282 -1.54 7.25 21.11
N GLU A 283 -1.68 8.51 20.68
CA GLU A 283 -2.23 9.58 21.49
C GLU A 283 -3.68 9.30 21.90
N VAL A 284 -4.54 8.91 20.95
CA VAL A 284 -5.92 8.49 21.22
C VAL A 284 -5.98 7.38 22.26
N LEU A 285 -5.15 6.34 22.13
CA LEU A 285 -5.13 5.23 23.09
C LEU A 285 -4.65 5.67 24.47
N ARG A 286 -3.63 6.53 24.54
CA ARG A 286 -3.15 7.11 25.81
C ARG A 286 -4.22 7.96 26.48
N ASP A 287 -4.85 8.85 25.74
CA ASP A 287 -5.84 9.79 26.25
C ASP A 287 -7.10 9.07 26.75
N ARG A 288 -7.54 8.02 26.03
CA ARG A 288 -8.63 7.14 26.48
C ARG A 288 -8.31 6.42 27.78
N ARG A 289 -7.07 5.98 27.99
CA ARG A 289 -6.62 5.41 29.28
C ARG A 289 -6.71 6.41 30.43
N SER A 290 -6.58 7.71 30.15
CA SER A 290 -6.78 8.79 31.13
C SER A 290 -8.23 9.29 31.24
N GLY A 291 -9.19 8.67 30.54
CA GLY A 291 -10.61 9.04 30.58
C GLY A 291 -11.04 10.12 29.57
N THR A 292 -10.13 10.61 28.73
CA THR A 292 -10.43 11.59 27.69
C THR A 292 -10.99 10.91 26.45
N ARG A 293 -12.13 11.38 25.94
CA ARG A 293 -12.71 10.90 24.67
C ARG A 293 -12.17 11.74 23.52
N THR A 294 -11.28 11.16 22.71
CA THR A 294 -10.75 11.77 21.49
C THR A 294 -10.69 10.75 20.34
N THR A 295 -10.55 11.24 19.11
CA THR A 295 -10.45 10.45 17.89
C THR A 295 -9.26 10.91 17.06
N VAL A 296 -8.74 10.02 16.21
CA VAL A 296 -7.64 10.38 15.30
C VAL A 296 -8.07 11.53 14.38
N ALA A 297 -9.29 11.50 13.85
CA ALA A 297 -9.79 12.56 12.97
C ALA A 297 -9.80 13.95 13.65
N SER A 298 -10.18 14.01 14.92
CA SER A 298 -10.14 15.25 15.71
C SER A 298 -8.72 15.77 15.91
N LEU A 299 -7.77 14.90 16.29
CA LEU A 299 -6.35 15.29 16.44
C LEU A 299 -5.71 15.73 15.12
N MET A 300 -6.16 15.14 14.01
CA MET A 300 -5.68 15.47 12.67
C MET A 300 -6.32 16.73 12.08
N ASN A 301 -7.25 17.38 12.80
CA ASN A 301 -8.05 18.50 12.31
C ASN A 301 -8.70 18.20 10.95
N GLU A 302 -9.14 16.96 10.75
CA GLU A 302 -9.88 16.63 9.54
C GLU A 302 -11.25 17.30 9.59
N PRO A 303 -11.71 17.88 8.46
CA PRO A 303 -13.07 18.37 8.39
C PRO A 303 -14.02 17.22 8.66
N GLU A 304 -15.02 17.46 9.53
CA GLU A 304 -16.12 16.52 9.73
C GLU A 304 -16.68 16.13 8.36
N PRO A 305 -16.98 14.83 8.13
CA PRO A 305 -17.59 14.43 6.89
C PRO A 305 -18.84 15.27 6.68
N VAL A 306 -18.89 16.00 5.56
CA VAL A 306 -20.07 16.75 5.15
C VAL A 306 -21.09 15.71 4.70
N PHE A 307 -21.74 15.05 5.67
CA PHE A 307 -22.99 14.38 5.41
C PHE A 307 -23.99 15.49 5.17
N GLU A 308 -24.43 15.70 3.93
CA GLU A 308 -25.81 16.10 3.74
C GLU A 308 -26.63 15.04 4.47
N LEU A 309 -27.21 15.41 5.60
CA LEU A 309 -28.15 14.57 6.33
C LEU A 309 -29.29 14.25 5.36
N TRP A 310 -29.20 13.10 4.70
CA TRP A 310 -30.33 12.53 3.99
C TRP A 310 -31.42 12.25 5.02
N ASN A 311 -32.42 13.14 5.11
CA ASN A 311 -33.58 13.02 5.99
C ASN A 311 -34.65 12.03 5.46
N GLY A 312 -34.29 11.15 4.53
CA GLY A 312 -35.19 10.08 4.10
C GLY A 312 -35.27 8.96 5.14
N PRO A 313 -36.40 8.24 5.24
CA PRO A 313 -36.58 7.20 6.25
C PRO A 313 -35.50 6.12 6.11
N ALA A 314 -34.93 5.71 7.24
CA ALA A 314 -33.94 4.65 7.32
C ALA A 314 -34.57 3.34 6.83
N THR A 315 -34.20 2.90 5.64
CA THR A 315 -34.51 1.56 5.14
C THR A 315 -33.39 0.61 5.55
N ALA A 316 -33.76 -0.54 6.12
CA ALA A 316 -32.82 -1.57 6.53
C ALA A 316 -31.95 -1.99 5.33
N GLN A 317 -30.65 -2.15 5.59
CA GLN A 317 -29.66 -2.55 4.60
C GLN A 317 -30.01 -3.95 4.05
N GLY A 318 -30.63 -3.96 2.86
CA GLY A 318 -31.18 -5.16 2.23
C GLY A 318 -32.51 -4.92 1.50
N SER A 319 -32.66 -3.81 0.78
CA SER A 319 -33.72 -3.57 -0.22
C SER A 319 -33.28 -2.40 -1.09
N ALA A 320 -33.05 -2.64 -2.38
CA ALA A 320 -32.85 -1.54 -3.32
C ALA A 320 -34.14 -0.70 -3.40
N PRO A 321 -34.07 0.63 -3.49
CA PRO A 321 -35.25 1.45 -3.74
C PRO A 321 -35.87 1.07 -5.08
N GLY A 322 -37.16 0.73 -5.06
CA GLY A 322 -37.93 0.38 -6.24
C GLY A 322 -37.99 1.53 -7.23
N GLU A 323 -37.58 1.26 -8.46
CA GLU A 323 -38.19 1.93 -9.60
C GLU A 323 -39.63 1.45 -9.74
N PRO A 324 -40.59 2.31 -10.14
CA PRO A 324 -41.92 1.84 -10.46
C PRO A 324 -41.82 0.93 -11.68
N PHE A 325 -42.07 -0.37 -11.47
CA PHE A 325 -42.33 -1.31 -12.54
C PHE A 325 -43.54 -0.82 -13.34
N SER A 326 -43.34 -0.54 -14.62
CA SER A 326 -44.42 -0.59 -15.60
C SER A 326 -44.90 -2.03 -15.67
N GLU A 327 -46.12 -2.29 -15.21
CA GLU A 327 -46.86 -3.51 -15.58
C GLU A 327 -47.03 -3.48 -17.10
N ASP A 328 -46.25 -4.32 -17.79
CA ASP A 328 -46.59 -5.01 -19.05
C ASP A 328 -45.30 -5.53 -19.73
N GLU A 329 -44.75 -6.65 -19.24
CA GLU A 329 -44.06 -7.66 -20.07
C GLU A 329 -43.75 -8.91 -19.23
N GLU A 330 -44.69 -9.85 -19.23
CA GLU A 330 -44.57 -11.16 -18.61
C GLU A 330 -43.63 -12.07 -19.44
N LEU A 331 -42.33 -12.06 -19.15
CA LEU A 331 -41.39 -13.05 -19.69
C LEU A 331 -41.41 -14.31 -18.81
N LYS A 332 -42.19 -15.31 -19.27
CA LYS A 332 -42.26 -16.66 -18.69
C LYS A 332 -40.92 -17.37 -18.79
N PHE A 333 -40.37 -17.77 -17.65
CA PHE A 333 -39.21 -18.64 -17.55
C PHE A 333 -39.64 -20.11 -17.71
N ASP A 334 -39.10 -20.78 -18.73
CA ASP A 334 -39.27 -22.22 -18.98
C ASP A 334 -38.07 -22.98 -18.39
N PRO A 335 -38.28 -23.86 -17.39
CA PRO A 335 -37.20 -24.59 -16.71
C PRO A 335 -36.65 -25.77 -17.52
N THR A 336 -36.91 -25.89 -18.83
CA THR A 336 -36.46 -27.03 -19.65
C THR A 336 -35.40 -26.73 -20.72
N SER A 337 -34.82 -25.52 -20.78
CA SER A 337 -33.76 -25.24 -21.78
C SER A 337 -32.38 -25.77 -21.34
N SER A 338 -32.05 -26.97 -21.80
CA SER A 338 -30.72 -27.58 -21.78
C SER A 338 -29.71 -26.79 -22.60
N LEU A 339 -28.57 -26.43 -22.00
CA LEU A 339 -27.35 -26.08 -22.73
C LEU A 339 -26.42 -27.29 -22.75
N ASP A 340 -26.16 -27.75 -23.97
CA ASP A 340 -25.34 -28.90 -24.33
C ASP A 340 -23.91 -28.81 -23.77
N LEU A 341 -23.51 -29.85 -23.03
CA LEU A 341 -22.12 -30.19 -22.77
C LEU A 341 -21.64 -31.16 -23.87
N PRO A 342 -20.51 -30.92 -24.55
CA PRO A 342 -19.89 -31.97 -25.35
C PRO A 342 -19.29 -33.05 -24.42
N ALA A 343 -19.75 -34.28 -24.60
CA ALA A 343 -19.36 -35.46 -23.86
C ALA A 343 -18.05 -36.09 -24.36
N ALA A 344 -17.28 -36.54 -23.37
CA ALA A 344 -16.50 -37.79 -23.29
C ALA A 344 -15.27 -38.00 -24.19
N LEU A 345 -14.13 -38.23 -23.53
CA LEU A 345 -13.41 -39.50 -23.67
C LEU A 345 -13.05 -40.06 -22.28
N SER A 346 -13.17 -41.39 -22.21
CA SER A 346 -13.34 -42.28 -21.05
C SER A 346 -12.02 -42.71 -20.35
N PRO A 347 -12.10 -43.48 -19.23
CA PRO A 347 -11.06 -43.59 -18.22
C PRO A 347 -10.13 -44.79 -18.41
N PHE A 348 -8.93 -44.73 -17.83
CA PHE A 348 -8.13 -45.92 -17.52
C PHE A 348 -8.02 -46.10 -16.01
N ALA A 349 -8.42 -47.30 -15.59
CA ALA A 349 -8.45 -47.80 -14.23
C ALA A 349 -7.04 -48.28 -13.75
N PRO A 350 -6.89 -48.70 -12.47
CA PRO A 350 -5.62 -48.68 -11.76
C PRO A 350 -4.79 -49.96 -11.96
N ALA A 351 -3.48 -49.83 -11.80
CA ALA A 351 -2.58 -50.95 -11.55
C ALA A 351 -1.89 -50.72 -10.20
N GLY A 352 -2.15 -51.62 -9.26
CA GLY A 352 -1.47 -51.64 -7.97
C GLY A 352 -0.11 -52.34 -8.05
N SER A 353 0.79 -51.99 -7.13
CA SER A 353 1.72 -52.92 -6.48
C SER A 353 2.49 -52.20 -5.37
N SER A 354 2.04 -52.44 -4.14
CA SER A 354 2.80 -52.80 -2.93
C SER A 354 4.32 -52.53 -2.78
N PHE A 355 4.69 -52.15 -1.53
CA PHE A 355 5.99 -52.27 -0.83
C PHE A 355 7.14 -51.33 -1.30
N GLN A 356 7.99 -50.72 -0.47
CA GLN A 356 8.51 -51.06 0.86
C GLN A 356 8.76 -49.83 1.75
N SER A 357 8.56 -50.04 3.05
CA SER A 357 9.11 -49.27 4.17
C SER A 357 10.64 -49.37 4.23
N PHE A 358 11.33 -48.27 4.52
CA PHE A 358 12.66 -48.30 5.13
C PHE A 358 12.72 -47.32 6.31
N SER A 359 12.59 -47.87 7.50
CA SER A 359 13.16 -47.34 8.73
C SER A 359 14.61 -47.81 8.81
N TRP A 360 15.59 -46.93 9.02
CA TRP A 360 16.75 -47.16 9.90
C TRP A 360 17.40 -45.83 10.31
N LEU A 361 17.41 -45.65 11.63
CA LEU A 361 18.14 -44.75 12.53
C LEU A 361 19.57 -44.35 12.09
N ARG A 362 19.93 -43.08 12.28
CA ARG A 362 20.71 -42.59 13.44
C ARG A 362 20.68 -41.09 13.56
#